data_AF-A0A0Q0C6Y5-F1
#
_entry.id   AF-A0A0Q0C6Y5-F1
#
_cell.length_a   1.000
_cell.length_b   1.000
_cell.length_c   1.000
_cell.angle_alpha   90.00
_cell.angle_beta   90.00
_cell.angle_gamma   90.00
#
_symmetry.space_group_name_H-M   'P 1'
#
loop_
_entity.id
_entity.type
_entity.pdbx_description
1 polymer ?
#
loop_
_entity_poly.entity_id
_entity_poly.type
_entity_poly.pdbx_seq_one_letter_code
_entity_poly.pdbx_strand_id
1 'polypeptide(L)'
;MSALNIILLTGRQSEAPHDEGEYPHYLCEYNGKPLIHTLIDNCAVLQPRRMICTFSNHDIARLHLRNMVPQMHPSASVLPVHNITRGAACTALLASEEIDNDDELLILSVSDFLDIELQDVVRAFRESHEDAGVVIFNSLHPRYSFARLDSDCRVIEAAEKNPISSNAIAGVYWFKSGSLFVSAAKEMIRKDARVNDNFYIAPALNELVLLQKRIGAYRIEPNQYRPLKTDSQLHAFEAGEMR
;
A
#
# COMPACT_ATOMS: atom_id res chain seq x y z
N MET A 1 -9.84 -14.79 16.21
CA MET A 1 -9.64 -13.89 15.06
C MET A 1 -8.15 -13.81 14.83
N SER A 2 -7.69 -13.95 13.58
CA SER A 2 -6.28 -13.74 13.25
C SER A 2 -5.94 -12.26 13.51
N ALA A 3 -4.73 -11.96 14.00
CA ALA A 3 -4.36 -10.56 14.21
C ALA A 3 -4.11 -9.89 12.85
N LEU A 4 -4.11 -8.56 12.79
CA LEU A 4 -3.83 -7.80 11.56
C LEU A 4 -2.51 -7.05 11.69
N ASN A 5 -1.60 -7.29 10.75
CA ASN A 5 -0.41 -6.48 10.52
C ASN A 5 -0.68 -5.50 9.38
N ILE A 6 -0.17 -4.28 9.49
CA ILE A 6 -0.29 -3.27 8.44
C ILE A 6 1.10 -2.80 8.03
N ILE A 7 1.32 -2.60 6.73
CA ILE A 7 2.52 -1.93 6.20
C ILE A 7 2.09 -0.64 5.50
N LEU A 8 2.69 0.46 5.91
CA LEU A 8 2.62 1.76 5.23
C LEU A 8 3.89 1.94 4.39
N LEU A 9 3.75 1.79 3.08
CA LEU A 9 4.86 1.80 2.12
C LEU A 9 5.16 3.21 1.62
N THR A 10 6.36 3.71 1.91
CA THR A 10 6.94 4.82 1.18
C THR A 10 7.37 4.35 -0.21
N GLY A 11 6.91 5.07 -1.23
CA GLY A 11 7.32 4.84 -2.60
C GLY A 11 8.81 5.16 -2.79
N ARG A 12 9.31 4.91 -4.01
CA ARG A 12 10.69 5.18 -4.37
C ARG A 12 10.98 6.68 -4.20
N GLN A 13 11.72 7.04 -3.16
CA GLN A 13 12.31 8.37 -3.05
C GLN A 13 13.47 8.46 -4.05
N SER A 14 13.57 9.61 -4.72
CA SER A 14 14.75 9.99 -5.49
C SER A 14 15.97 10.00 -4.57
N GLU A 15 17.15 9.65 -5.08
CA GLU A 15 18.42 9.79 -4.34
C GLU A 15 18.76 11.26 -4.05
N ALA A 16 18.07 12.21 -4.69
CA ALA A 16 18.29 13.62 -4.47
C ALA A 16 17.90 13.97 -3.02
N PRO A 17 18.86 14.46 -2.20
CA PRO A 17 18.51 15.04 -0.93
C PRO A 17 17.53 16.19 -1.20
N HIS A 18 16.43 16.20 -0.46
CA HIS A 18 15.58 17.38 -0.37
C HIS A 18 16.43 18.54 0.15
N ASP A 19 16.40 19.68 -0.54
CA ASP A 19 17.08 20.90 -0.12
C ASP A 19 16.63 21.30 1.30
N GLU A 20 17.43 22.11 2.00
CA GLU A 20 17.04 22.66 3.30
C GLU A 20 15.71 23.43 3.17
N GLY A 21 14.62 22.83 3.68
CA GLY A 21 13.26 23.38 3.63
C GLY A 21 12.24 22.47 2.96
N GLU A 22 12.67 21.44 2.20
CA GLU A 22 11.75 20.48 1.58
C GLU A 22 11.51 19.25 2.47
N TYR A 23 10.23 18.99 2.73
CA TYR A 23 9.77 17.81 3.46
C TYR A 23 9.27 16.73 2.49
N PRO A 24 9.47 15.45 2.82
CA PRO A 24 8.93 14.36 2.02
C PRO A 24 7.39 14.40 2.02
N HIS A 25 6.78 13.97 0.91
CA HIS A 25 5.33 14.09 0.67
C HIS A 25 4.44 13.51 1.78
N TYR A 26 4.90 12.49 2.50
CA TYR A 26 4.14 11.91 3.62
C TYR A 26 4.02 12.84 4.85
N LEU A 27 4.70 13.99 4.84
CA LEU A 27 4.57 15.06 5.82
C LEU A 27 3.76 16.26 5.32
N CYS A 28 3.19 16.23 4.11
CA CYS A 28 2.24 17.26 3.71
C CYS A 28 1.08 17.31 4.72
N GLU A 29 0.59 18.51 5.03
CA GLU A 29 -0.41 18.68 6.09
C GLU A 29 -1.81 18.87 5.52
N TYR A 30 -2.76 18.12 6.06
CA TYR A 30 -4.18 18.33 5.81
C TYR A 30 -4.88 18.58 7.14
N ASN A 31 -5.55 19.72 7.26
CA ASN A 31 -6.17 20.18 8.52
C ASN A 31 -5.20 20.20 9.72
N GLY A 32 -3.94 20.61 9.50
CA GLY A 32 -2.91 20.70 10.54
C GLY A 32 -2.39 19.34 11.03
N LYS A 33 -2.62 18.26 10.26
CA LYS A 33 -2.17 16.90 10.56
C LYS A 33 -1.34 16.36 9.39
N PRO A 34 -0.13 15.82 9.62
CA PRO A 34 0.68 15.20 8.57
C PRO A 34 -0.06 14.02 7.91
N LEU A 35 0.09 13.85 6.60
CA LEU A 35 -0.54 12.75 5.84
C LEU A 35 -0.27 11.38 6.48
N ILE A 36 0.97 11.10 6.88
CA ILE A 36 1.30 9.83 7.53
C ILE A 36 0.52 9.60 8.83
N HIS A 37 0.26 10.66 9.60
CA HIS A 37 -0.53 10.58 10.82
C HIS A 37 -1.99 10.28 10.49
N THR A 38 -2.55 10.90 9.45
CA THR A 38 -3.90 10.61 8.98
C THR A 38 -4.03 9.16 8.49
N LEU A 39 -3.04 8.65 7.76
CA LEU A 39 -3.01 7.25 7.33
C LEU A 39 -2.93 6.27 8.52
N ILE A 40 -2.15 6.61 9.55
CA ILE A 40 -2.07 5.83 10.79
C ILE A 40 -3.42 5.82 11.52
N ASP A 41 -4.11 6.95 11.65
CA ASP A 41 -5.46 7.00 12.24
C ASP A 41 -6.45 6.13 11.46
N ASN A 42 -6.47 6.25 10.13
CA ASN A 42 -7.34 5.45 9.26
C ASN A 42 -7.05 3.96 9.40
N CYS A 43 -5.80 3.57 9.68
CA CYS A 43 -5.42 2.19 9.93
C CYS A 43 -5.76 1.74 11.37
N ALA A 44 -5.69 2.64 12.35
CA ALA A 44 -5.89 2.34 13.77
C ALA A 44 -7.31 1.84 14.08
N VAL A 45 -8.32 2.26 13.30
CA VAL A 45 -9.71 1.77 13.42
C VAL A 45 -9.82 0.25 13.23
N LEU A 46 -8.88 -0.36 12.51
CA LEU A 46 -8.80 -1.82 12.30
C LEU A 46 -8.22 -2.58 13.50
N GLN A 47 -7.77 -1.86 14.54
CA GLN A 47 -7.11 -2.40 15.73
C GLN A 47 -5.93 -3.32 15.37
N PRO A 48 -4.96 -2.85 14.56
CA PRO A 48 -3.86 -3.67 14.12
C PRO A 48 -2.94 -4.03 15.29
N ARG A 49 -2.39 -5.25 15.23
CA ARG A 49 -1.32 -5.68 16.14
C ARG A 49 -0.10 -4.78 16.02
N ARG A 50 0.24 -4.40 14.78
CA ARG A 50 1.35 -3.51 14.44
C ARG A 50 1.09 -2.79 13.12
N MET A 51 1.63 -1.59 13.01
CA MET A 51 1.70 -0.80 11.78
C MET A 51 3.16 -0.50 11.50
N ILE A 52 3.70 -1.07 10.43
CA ILE A 52 5.10 -0.97 10.05
C ILE A 52 5.22 0.12 8.99
N CYS A 53 5.78 1.26 9.37
CA CYS A 53 5.95 2.41 8.49
C CYS A 53 7.37 2.40 7.91
N THR A 54 7.47 2.24 6.59
CA THR A 54 8.77 2.19 5.91
C THR A 54 9.24 3.59 5.58
N PHE A 55 10.52 3.91 5.82
CA PHE A 55 11.11 5.21 5.49
C PHE A 55 12.57 5.06 5.08
N SER A 56 13.10 6.01 4.30
CA SER A 56 14.54 6.04 4.03
C SER A 56 15.32 6.24 5.34
N ASN A 57 16.46 5.56 5.46
CA ASN A 57 17.31 5.71 6.66
C ASN A 57 17.77 7.16 6.88
N HIS A 58 17.92 7.92 5.79
CA HIS A 58 18.20 9.35 5.83
C HIS A 58 17.07 10.15 6.51
N ASP A 59 15.83 9.99 6.06
CA ASP A 59 14.69 10.71 6.64
C ASP A 59 14.42 10.31 8.09
N ILE A 60 14.65 9.03 8.44
CA ILE A 60 14.54 8.57 9.83
C ILE A 60 15.45 9.37 10.77
N ALA A 61 16.70 9.59 10.35
CA ALA A 61 17.67 10.35 11.13
C ALA A 61 17.36 11.84 11.13
N ARG A 62 17.14 12.43 9.94
CA ARG A 62 16.91 13.88 9.75
C ARG A 62 15.64 14.38 10.43
N LEU A 63 14.56 13.60 10.38
CA LEU A 63 13.22 14.00 10.84
C LEU A 63 12.82 13.33 12.17
N HIS A 64 13.77 12.62 12.80
CA HIS A 64 13.55 11.92 14.07
C HIS A 64 12.31 11.01 14.05
N LEU A 65 12.08 10.29 12.95
CA LEU A 65 10.85 9.53 12.74
C LEU A 65 10.61 8.45 13.81
N ARG A 66 11.68 7.92 14.42
CA ARG A 66 11.59 6.96 15.55
C ARG A 66 10.96 7.55 16.81
N ASN A 67 11.05 8.87 16.98
CA ASN A 67 10.38 9.58 18.07
C ASN A 67 8.95 9.95 17.66
N MET A 68 8.76 10.35 16.40
CA MET A 68 7.51 10.91 15.91
C MET A 68 6.42 9.84 15.70
N VAL A 69 6.74 8.73 15.02
CA VAL A 69 5.73 7.72 14.63
C VAL A 69 5.04 7.06 15.84
N PRO A 70 5.74 6.66 16.92
CA PRO A 70 5.07 6.08 18.10
C PRO A 70 4.14 7.05 18.85
N GLN A 71 4.34 8.37 18.69
CA GLN A 71 3.44 9.38 19.26
C GLN A 71 2.11 9.49 18.50
N MET A 72 2.09 9.04 17.23
CA MET A 72 0.86 8.98 16.43
C MET A 72 0.00 7.79 16.87
N HIS A 73 0.61 6.63 17.10
CA HIS A 73 -0.08 5.46 17.65
C HIS A 73 0.92 4.45 18.26
N PRO A 74 0.62 3.82 19.42
CA PRO A 74 1.56 2.91 20.10
C PRO A 74 1.91 1.64 19.29
N SER A 75 1.00 1.18 18.42
CA SER A 75 1.27 0.06 17.51
C SER A 75 2.06 0.45 16.26
N ALA A 76 2.37 1.73 16.03
CA ALA A 76 3.11 2.19 14.86
C ALA A 76 4.62 2.18 15.11
N SER A 77 5.38 1.62 14.16
CA SER A 77 6.83 1.50 14.22
C SER A 77 7.49 1.96 12.92
N VAL A 78 8.79 2.23 13.00
CA VAL A 78 9.63 2.66 11.86
C VAL A 78 10.51 1.52 11.39
N LEU A 79 10.37 1.15 10.11
CA LEU A 79 11.25 0.22 9.42
C LEU A 79 12.21 0.99 8.48
N PRO A 80 13.53 0.95 8.72
CA PRO A 80 14.50 1.63 7.89
C PRO A 80 14.71 0.94 6.53
N VAL A 81 14.69 1.74 5.48
CA VAL A 81 15.09 1.36 4.12
C VAL A 81 16.46 1.99 3.86
N HIS A 82 17.50 1.16 3.91
CA HIS A 82 18.89 1.63 3.82
C HIS A 82 19.29 2.04 2.40
N ASN A 83 18.80 1.31 1.40
CA ASN A 83 19.11 1.53 -0.02
C ASN A 83 17.82 1.47 -0.84
N ILE A 84 17.84 2.08 -2.02
CA ILE A 84 16.75 1.93 -2.98
C ILE A 84 16.52 0.44 -3.27
N THR A 85 15.31 -0.02 -2.99
CA THR A 85 14.89 -1.39 -3.30
C THR A 85 14.48 -1.49 -4.76
N ARG A 86 14.40 -2.71 -5.28
CA ARG A 86 13.88 -3.00 -6.62
C ARG A 86 12.34 -2.96 -6.66
N GLY A 87 11.70 -1.99 -6.00
CA GLY A 87 10.25 -1.79 -6.05
C GLY A 87 9.49 -2.11 -4.76
N ALA A 88 8.20 -1.81 -4.76
CA ALA A 88 7.34 -1.83 -3.57
C ALA A 88 7.21 -3.22 -2.93
N ALA A 89 7.21 -4.29 -3.72
CA ALA A 89 7.18 -5.65 -3.18
C ALA A 89 8.47 -5.98 -2.42
N CYS A 90 9.64 -5.56 -2.95
CA CYS A 90 10.91 -5.72 -2.26
C CYS A 90 10.98 -4.90 -0.96
N THR A 91 10.43 -3.67 -0.96
CA THR A 91 10.35 -2.86 0.26
C THR A 91 9.48 -3.53 1.32
N ALA A 92 8.30 -4.04 0.95
CA ALA A 92 7.44 -4.76 1.88
C ALA A 92 8.09 -6.03 2.45
N LEU A 93 8.89 -6.74 1.64
CA LEU A 93 9.64 -7.91 2.09
C LEU A 93 10.72 -7.60 3.14
N LEU A 94 11.16 -6.34 3.31
CA LEU A 94 12.04 -5.98 4.42
C LEU A 94 11.39 -6.20 5.79
N ALA A 95 10.05 -6.23 5.84
CA ALA A 95 9.28 -6.54 7.05
C ALA A 95 9.01 -8.04 7.23
N SER A 96 9.62 -8.93 6.43
CA SER A 96 9.27 -10.36 6.41
C SER A 96 9.37 -11.04 7.78
N GLU A 97 10.34 -10.65 8.61
CA GLU A 97 10.48 -11.18 9.98
C GLU A 97 9.22 -10.94 10.83
N GLU A 98 8.49 -9.87 10.56
CA GLU A 98 7.30 -9.47 11.31
C GLU A 98 5.98 -9.95 10.69
N ILE A 99 5.96 -10.20 9.38
CA ILE A 99 4.74 -10.48 8.61
C ILE A 99 4.68 -11.90 8.02
N ASP A 100 5.79 -12.66 7.97
CA ASP A 100 5.81 -14.03 7.42
C ASP A 100 5.22 -15.02 8.44
N ASN A 101 3.92 -14.89 8.70
CA ASN A 101 3.15 -15.66 9.66
C ASN A 101 1.66 -15.73 9.24
N ASP A 102 0.84 -16.36 10.07
CA ASP A 102 -0.59 -16.58 9.81
C ASP A 102 -1.49 -15.38 10.16
N ASP A 103 -0.91 -14.28 10.68
CA ASP A 103 -1.63 -13.03 10.90
C ASP A 103 -1.96 -12.37 9.56
N GLU A 104 -3.14 -11.75 9.44
CA GLU A 104 -3.54 -11.00 8.24
C GLU A 104 -2.56 -9.87 7.93
N LEU A 105 -2.50 -9.47 6.66
CA LEU A 105 -1.64 -8.38 6.20
C LEU A 105 -2.43 -7.39 5.35
N LEU A 106 -2.37 -6.11 5.69
CA LEU A 106 -2.82 -5.01 4.86
C LEU A 106 -1.62 -4.16 4.45
N ILE A 107 -1.49 -3.86 3.16
CA ILE A 107 -0.43 -3.02 2.62
C ILE A 107 -1.08 -1.81 1.96
N LEU A 108 -0.65 -0.61 2.36
CA LEU A 108 -1.09 0.65 1.77
C LEU A 108 0.12 1.46 1.32
N SER A 109 -0.01 2.22 0.23
CA SER A 109 0.96 3.26 -0.10
C SER A 109 0.70 4.52 0.70
N VAL A 110 1.77 5.18 1.16
CA VAL A 110 1.65 6.51 1.80
C VAL A 110 1.44 7.65 0.81
N SER A 111 1.42 7.36 -0.49
CA SER A 111 1.17 8.32 -1.57
C SER A 111 -0.23 8.21 -2.16
N ASP A 112 -1.10 7.44 -1.50
CA ASP A 112 -2.45 7.12 -1.96
C ASP A 112 -3.41 7.35 -0.77
N PHE A 113 -4.28 8.35 -0.87
CA PHE A 113 -5.30 8.63 0.14
C PHE A 113 -6.67 8.16 -0.35
N LEU A 114 -7.39 7.42 0.49
CA LEU A 114 -8.72 6.90 0.18
C LEU A 114 -9.74 7.49 1.15
N ASP A 115 -10.81 8.05 0.61
CA ASP A 115 -11.95 8.63 1.34
C ASP A 115 -13.04 7.56 1.54
N ILE A 116 -12.65 6.49 2.24
CA ILE A 116 -13.49 5.31 2.56
C ILE A 116 -13.14 4.75 3.93
N GLU A 117 -14.06 3.96 4.48
CA GLU A 117 -13.81 3.18 5.70
C GLU A 117 -13.03 1.89 5.38
N LEU A 118 -11.74 1.82 5.76
CA LEU A 118 -10.93 0.62 5.58
C LEU A 118 -11.53 -0.62 6.28
N GLN A 119 -12.32 -0.40 7.35
CA GLN A 119 -13.01 -1.47 8.05
C GLN A 119 -14.03 -2.19 7.15
N ASP A 120 -14.72 -1.46 6.27
CA ASP A 120 -15.68 -2.04 5.32
C ASP A 120 -14.98 -2.90 4.27
N VAL A 121 -13.83 -2.42 3.77
CA VAL A 121 -12.99 -3.14 2.81
C VAL A 121 -12.54 -4.48 3.39
N VAL A 122 -11.91 -4.44 4.57
CA VAL A 122 -11.37 -5.66 5.21
C VAL A 122 -12.51 -6.61 5.62
N ARG A 123 -13.63 -6.09 6.12
CA ARG A 123 -14.82 -6.89 6.44
C ARG A 123 -15.36 -7.61 5.20
N ALA A 124 -15.49 -6.92 4.07
CA ALA A 124 -15.99 -7.51 2.83
C ALA A 124 -15.13 -8.69 2.35
N PHE A 125 -13.80 -8.58 2.43
CA PHE A 125 -12.89 -9.68 2.06
C PHE A 125 -13.00 -10.86 3.03
N ARG A 126 -13.11 -10.60 4.33
CA ARG A 126 -13.29 -11.63 5.36
C ARG A 126 -14.62 -12.38 5.19
N GLU A 127 -15.73 -11.66 5.03
CA GLU A 127 -17.08 -12.23 4.87
C GLU A 127 -17.21 -13.04 3.58
N SER A 128 -16.52 -12.61 2.52
CA SER A 128 -16.48 -13.34 1.25
C SER A 128 -15.52 -14.55 1.29
N HIS A 129 -14.76 -14.72 2.37
CA HIS A 129 -13.71 -15.75 2.50
C HIS A 129 -12.68 -15.69 1.36
N GLU A 130 -12.21 -14.49 1.04
CA GLU A 130 -11.15 -14.28 0.05
C GLU A 130 -9.78 -14.61 0.66
N ASP A 131 -8.83 -15.02 -0.18
CA ASP A 131 -7.44 -15.26 0.22
C ASP A 131 -6.61 -13.98 0.14
N ALA A 132 -6.95 -13.10 -0.79
CA ALA A 132 -6.38 -11.76 -0.91
C ALA A 132 -7.45 -10.79 -1.43
N GLY A 133 -7.16 -9.50 -1.41
CA GLY A 133 -8.10 -8.47 -1.83
C GLY A 133 -7.41 -7.21 -2.31
N VAL A 134 -8.03 -6.51 -3.25
CA VAL A 134 -7.57 -5.20 -3.74
C VAL A 134 -8.71 -4.20 -3.75
N VAL A 135 -8.39 -2.93 -3.50
CA VAL A 135 -9.34 -1.84 -3.75
C VAL A 135 -9.16 -1.33 -5.17
N ILE A 136 -10.26 -1.23 -5.91
CA ILE A 136 -10.26 -0.81 -7.33
C ILE A 136 -11.21 0.35 -7.60
N PHE A 137 -10.91 1.11 -8.64
CA PHE A 137 -11.75 2.18 -9.17
C PHE A 137 -11.69 2.19 -10.70
N ASN A 138 -12.63 2.89 -11.34
CA ASN A 138 -12.68 2.97 -12.80
C ASN A 138 -11.63 3.96 -13.33
N SER A 139 -10.64 3.46 -14.07
CA SER A 139 -9.65 4.29 -14.78
C SER A 139 -8.95 3.51 -15.89
N LEU A 140 -8.39 4.21 -16.87
CA LEU A 140 -7.53 3.66 -17.92
C LEU A 140 -6.15 4.34 -17.97
N HIS A 141 -5.83 5.21 -17.01
CA HIS A 141 -4.55 5.92 -17.02
C HIS A 141 -3.41 4.93 -16.73
N PRO A 142 -2.38 4.80 -17.61
CA PRO A 142 -1.37 3.73 -17.53
C PRO A 142 -0.37 3.87 -16.36
N ARG A 143 -0.62 4.78 -15.41
CA ARG A 143 0.24 4.99 -14.24
C ARG A 143 -0.08 4.01 -13.11
N TYR A 144 -1.25 3.38 -13.16
CA TYR A 144 -1.75 2.49 -12.12
C TYR A 144 -1.39 1.04 -12.39
N SER A 145 -1.55 0.22 -11.36
CA SER A 145 -1.73 -1.21 -11.51
C SER A 145 -3.20 -1.50 -11.86
N PHE A 146 -3.46 -2.62 -12.53
CA PHE A 146 -4.78 -3.00 -13.03
C PHE A 146 -5.09 -4.44 -12.68
N ALA A 147 -6.38 -4.75 -12.49
CA ALA A 147 -6.89 -6.09 -12.24
C ALA A 147 -7.94 -6.49 -13.28
N ARG A 148 -7.78 -7.63 -13.96
CA ARG A 148 -8.86 -8.25 -14.71
C ARG A 148 -9.69 -9.11 -13.78
N LEU A 149 -11.01 -9.01 -13.89
CA LEU A 149 -11.96 -9.76 -13.06
C LEU A 149 -12.68 -10.83 -13.90
N ASP A 150 -13.10 -11.92 -13.26
CA ASP A 150 -14.04 -12.89 -13.80
C ASP A 150 -15.51 -12.49 -13.57
N SER A 151 -16.45 -13.41 -13.88
CA SER A 151 -17.89 -13.21 -13.68
C SER A 151 -18.30 -13.15 -12.20
N ASP A 152 -17.48 -13.68 -11.29
CA ASP A 152 -17.70 -13.66 -9.85
C ASP A 152 -17.04 -12.43 -9.19
N CYS A 153 -16.58 -11.45 -9.99
CA CYS A 153 -15.85 -10.26 -9.54
C CYS A 153 -14.52 -10.58 -8.83
N ARG A 154 -13.88 -11.72 -9.12
CA ARG A 154 -12.58 -12.09 -8.57
C ARG A 154 -11.45 -11.76 -9.54
N VAL A 155 -10.29 -11.37 -9.00
CA VAL A 155 -9.10 -11.07 -9.80
C VAL A 155 -8.54 -12.35 -10.41
N ILE A 156 -8.43 -12.37 -11.74
CA ILE A 156 -7.82 -13.46 -12.52
C ILE A 156 -6.51 -13.07 -13.20
N GLU A 157 -6.19 -11.78 -13.23
CA GLU A 157 -4.92 -11.26 -13.74
C GLU A 157 -4.66 -9.88 -13.13
N ALA A 158 -3.43 -9.62 -12.72
CA ALA A 158 -3.00 -8.31 -12.26
C ALA A 158 -1.77 -7.85 -13.04
N ALA A 159 -1.76 -6.59 -13.47
CA ALA A 159 -0.66 -6.02 -14.23
C ALA A 159 -0.25 -4.65 -13.69
N GLU A 160 1.04 -4.36 -13.68
CA GLU A 160 1.57 -3.05 -13.32
C GLU A 160 1.75 -2.20 -14.58
N LYS A 161 1.23 -0.96 -14.58
CA LYS A 161 1.42 0.03 -15.66
C LYS A 161 1.01 -0.47 -17.07
N ASN A 162 0.11 -1.44 -17.11
CA ASN A 162 -0.45 -2.00 -18.33
C ASN A 162 -1.97 -2.11 -18.16
N PRO A 163 -2.77 -1.26 -18.82
CA PRO A 163 -4.24 -1.24 -18.71
C PRO A 163 -4.92 -2.49 -19.31
N ILE A 164 -4.83 -3.63 -18.61
CA ILE A 164 -5.46 -4.89 -19.00
C ILE A 164 -6.99 -4.93 -18.80
N SER A 165 -7.53 -3.91 -18.12
CA SER A 165 -8.94 -3.67 -17.82
C SER A 165 -9.15 -2.19 -17.40
N SER A 166 -10.38 -1.76 -17.12
CA SER A 166 -10.68 -0.46 -16.51
C SER A 166 -10.63 -0.46 -14.97
N ASN A 167 -10.25 -1.57 -14.34
CA ASN A 167 -10.17 -1.68 -12.89
C ASN A 167 -8.75 -1.33 -12.42
N ALA A 168 -8.49 -0.06 -12.20
CA ALA A 168 -7.24 0.41 -11.62
C ALA A 168 -7.21 0.14 -10.11
N ILE A 169 -6.05 -0.25 -9.57
CA ILE A 169 -5.86 -0.55 -8.14
C ILE A 169 -5.48 0.72 -7.38
N ALA A 170 -6.20 1.00 -6.28
CA ALA A 170 -6.05 2.19 -5.45
C ALA A 170 -4.94 2.06 -4.38
N GLY A 171 -3.87 1.30 -4.64
CA GLY A 171 -2.73 1.18 -3.73
C GLY A 171 -2.99 0.45 -2.41
N VAL A 172 -4.09 -0.30 -2.30
CA VAL A 172 -4.46 -1.10 -1.11
C VAL A 172 -4.52 -2.58 -1.47
N TYR A 173 -3.80 -3.40 -0.70
CA TYR A 173 -3.72 -4.84 -0.86
C TYR A 173 -3.91 -5.53 0.49
N TRP A 174 -4.90 -6.42 0.59
CA TRP A 174 -5.14 -7.25 1.76
C TRP A 174 -4.79 -8.70 1.45
N PHE A 175 -4.25 -9.42 2.43
CA PHE A 175 -3.96 -10.84 2.37
C PHE A 175 -4.44 -11.50 3.65
N LYS A 176 -5.08 -12.66 3.53
CA LYS A 176 -5.56 -13.44 4.69
C LYS A 176 -4.45 -13.85 5.66
N SER A 177 -3.22 -13.92 5.17
CA SER A 177 -2.02 -14.13 5.98
C SER A 177 -0.84 -13.41 5.32
N GLY A 178 0.07 -12.87 6.12
CA GLY A 178 1.28 -12.24 5.60
C GLY A 178 2.23 -13.28 4.98
N SER A 179 2.23 -14.53 5.45
CA SER A 179 2.94 -15.64 4.81
C SER A 179 2.50 -15.88 3.35
N LEU A 180 1.23 -15.62 3.03
CA LEU A 180 0.70 -15.73 1.67
C LEU A 180 1.31 -14.66 0.75
N PHE A 181 1.37 -13.41 1.23
CA PHE A 181 2.04 -12.33 0.51
C PHE A 181 3.53 -12.61 0.33
N VAL A 182 4.23 -12.99 1.39
CA VAL A 182 5.68 -13.22 1.36
C VAL A 182 6.03 -14.34 0.38
N SER A 183 5.28 -15.44 0.39
CA SER A 183 5.45 -16.53 -0.57
C SER A 183 5.22 -16.08 -2.02
N ALA A 184 4.11 -15.39 -2.28
CA ALA A 184 3.79 -14.88 -3.61
C ALA A 184 4.82 -13.87 -4.14
N ALA A 185 5.29 -12.96 -3.29
CA ALA A 185 6.30 -11.98 -3.65
C ALA A 185 7.65 -12.65 -3.94
N LYS A 186 8.06 -13.63 -3.14
CA LYS A 186 9.28 -14.43 -3.38
C LYS A 186 9.20 -15.20 -4.70
N GLU A 187 8.06 -15.83 -5.00
CA GLU A 187 7.87 -16.57 -6.26
C GLU A 187 7.86 -15.65 -7.49
N MET A 188 7.19 -14.50 -7.42
CA MET A 188 7.23 -13.48 -8.47
C MET A 188 8.67 -13.01 -8.74
N ILE A 189 9.46 -12.76 -7.68
CA ILE A 189 10.88 -12.40 -7.81
C ILE A 189 11.69 -13.53 -8.44
N ARG A 190 11.48 -14.78 -7.99
CA ARG A 190 12.16 -15.98 -8.51
C ARG A 190 11.92 -16.17 -10.01
N LYS A 191 10.74 -15.77 -10.50
CA LYS A 191 10.36 -15.82 -11.92
C LYS A 191 10.76 -14.57 -12.72
N ASP A 192 11.44 -13.60 -12.09
CA ASP A 192 11.80 -12.31 -12.68
C ASP A 192 10.61 -11.56 -13.30
N ALA A 193 9.43 -11.65 -12.67
CA ALA A 193 8.22 -10.97 -13.12
C ALA A 193 8.23 -9.46 -12.75
N ARG A 194 9.26 -8.75 -13.22
CA ARG A 194 9.47 -7.31 -13.01
C ARG A 194 8.88 -6.47 -14.12
N VAL A 195 8.52 -5.24 -13.78
CA VAL A 195 8.07 -4.20 -14.72
C VAL A 195 9.02 -3.01 -14.57
N ASN A 196 9.62 -2.58 -15.67
CA ASN A 196 10.60 -1.47 -15.69
C ASN A 196 11.69 -1.64 -14.61
N ASP A 197 12.31 -2.83 -14.56
CA ASP A 197 13.35 -3.20 -13.59
C ASP A 197 12.95 -3.23 -12.12
N ASN A 198 11.64 -3.23 -11.82
CA ASN A 198 11.12 -3.24 -10.45
C ASN A 198 10.02 -4.30 -10.23
N PHE A 199 9.96 -4.83 -9.02
CA PHE A 199 8.97 -5.75 -8.50
C PHE A 199 7.89 -4.98 -7.73
N TYR A 200 6.67 -5.06 -8.25
CA TYR A 200 5.49 -4.40 -7.68
C TYR A 200 4.60 -5.42 -6.97
N ILE A 201 3.66 -4.94 -6.15
CA ILE A 201 2.77 -5.83 -5.40
C ILE A 201 1.73 -6.47 -6.31
N ALA A 202 1.16 -5.71 -7.25
CA ALA A 202 0.11 -6.21 -8.14
C ALA A 202 0.52 -7.49 -8.90
N PRO A 203 1.69 -7.58 -9.55
CA PRO A 203 2.11 -8.83 -10.20
C PRO A 203 2.22 -10.05 -9.28
N ALA A 204 2.45 -9.87 -7.97
CA ALA A 204 2.48 -10.98 -7.00
C ALA A 204 1.10 -11.64 -6.85
N LEU A 205 0.01 -10.95 -7.15
CA LEU A 205 -1.33 -11.53 -7.15
C LEU A 205 -1.49 -12.65 -8.19
N ASN A 206 -0.74 -12.60 -9.30
CA ASN A 206 -0.77 -13.66 -10.31
C ASN A 206 -0.27 -15.00 -9.76
N GLU A 207 0.67 -14.97 -8.81
CA GLU A 207 1.13 -16.20 -8.14
C GLU A 207 0.01 -16.83 -7.29
N LEU A 208 -0.84 -16.01 -6.69
CA LEU A 208 -2.02 -16.48 -5.97
C LEU A 208 -3.08 -17.05 -6.92
N VAL A 209 -3.30 -16.42 -8.08
CA VAL A 209 -4.20 -16.96 -9.13
C VAL A 209 -3.71 -18.33 -9.60
N LEU A 210 -2.41 -18.50 -9.84
CA LEU A 210 -1.82 -19.79 -10.23
C LEU A 210 -2.02 -20.88 -9.17
N LEU A 211 -2.07 -20.49 -7.89
CA LEU A 211 -2.38 -21.37 -6.76
C LEU A 211 -3.87 -21.56 -6.50
N GLN A 212 -4.74 -21.12 -7.43
CA GLN A 212 -6.20 -21.21 -7.34
C GLN A 212 -6.75 -20.51 -6.08
N LYS A 213 -6.07 -19.45 -5.64
CA LYS A 213 -6.54 -18.60 -4.54
C LYS A 213 -7.60 -17.64 -5.04
N ARG A 214 -8.54 -17.31 -4.16
CA ARG A 214 -9.62 -16.37 -4.41
C ARG A 214 -9.16 -14.97 -4.05
N ILE A 215 -9.24 -14.05 -5.00
CA ILE A 215 -8.78 -12.67 -4.81
C ILE A 215 -9.96 -11.73 -5.05
N GLY A 216 -10.45 -11.11 -3.98
CA GLY A 216 -11.57 -10.18 -4.04
C GLY A 216 -11.19 -8.82 -4.61
N ALA A 217 -12.17 -8.13 -5.17
CA ALA A 217 -12.05 -6.74 -5.56
C ALA A 217 -13.12 -5.90 -4.84
N TYR A 218 -12.69 -4.88 -4.10
CA TYR A 218 -13.58 -3.90 -3.48
C TYR A 218 -13.63 -2.65 -4.34
N ARG A 219 -14.80 -2.32 -4.89
CA ARG A 219 -14.96 -1.17 -5.79
C ARG A 219 -15.26 0.10 -5.03
N ILE A 220 -14.58 1.18 -5.42
CA ILE A 220 -14.85 2.55 -4.96
C ILE A 220 -15.08 3.47 -6.16
N GLU A 221 -15.71 4.61 -5.90
CA GLU A 221 -15.87 5.67 -6.89
C GLU A 221 -14.55 6.42 -7.11
N PRO A 222 -14.28 6.94 -8.32
CA PRO A 222 -13.02 7.65 -8.61
C PRO A 222 -12.74 8.86 -7.71
N ASN A 223 -13.78 9.54 -7.21
CA ASN A 223 -13.65 10.68 -6.29
C ASN A 223 -13.25 10.26 -4.86
N GLN A 224 -13.37 8.97 -4.52
CA GLN A 224 -12.94 8.41 -3.24
C GLN A 224 -11.45 8.05 -3.22
N TYR A 225 -10.74 8.20 -4.34
CA TYR A 225 -9.30 7.92 -4.44
C TYR A 225 -8.51 9.18 -4.84
N ARG A 226 -7.52 9.53 -4.01
CA ARG A 226 -6.69 10.72 -4.17
C ARG A 226 -5.21 10.32 -4.24
N PRO A 227 -4.63 10.21 -5.45
CA PRO A 227 -3.20 10.00 -5.61
C PRO A 227 -2.43 11.26 -5.23
N LEU A 228 -1.44 11.14 -4.34
CA LEU A 228 -0.62 12.22 -3.79
C LEU A 228 0.84 12.04 -4.24
N LYS A 229 1.04 12.05 -5.57
CA LYS A 229 2.30 11.66 -6.22
C LYS A 229 3.02 12.83 -6.92
N THR A 230 2.38 13.99 -6.98
CA THR A 230 2.91 15.22 -7.62
C THR A 230 2.60 16.43 -6.75
N ASP A 231 3.40 17.48 -6.85
CA ASP A 231 3.23 18.71 -6.05
C ASP A 231 1.84 19.33 -6.26
N SER A 232 1.33 19.33 -7.48
CA SER A 232 -0.02 19.81 -7.77
C SER A 232 -1.11 19.01 -7.05
N GLN A 233 -0.92 17.70 -6.87
CA GLN A 233 -1.86 16.86 -6.13
C GLN A 233 -1.75 17.09 -4.62
N LEU A 234 -0.54 17.33 -4.12
CA LEU A 234 -0.30 17.64 -2.72
C LEU A 234 -0.92 18.99 -2.36
N HIS A 235 -0.63 20.05 -3.12
CA HIS A 235 -1.22 21.38 -2.86
C HIS A 235 -2.76 21.36 -2.88
N ALA A 236 -3.36 20.65 -3.84
CA ALA A 236 -4.82 20.54 -3.90
C ALA A 236 -5.40 19.71 -2.74
N PHE A 237 -4.60 18.82 -2.14
CA PHE A 237 -4.96 18.08 -0.93
C PHE A 237 -4.87 18.98 0.30
N GLU A 238 -3.78 19.72 0.47
CA GLU A 238 -3.56 20.66 1.59
C GLU A 238 -4.62 21.78 1.62
N ALA A 239 -4.99 22.32 0.47
CA ALA A 239 -5.98 23.39 0.35
C ALA A 239 -7.43 22.93 0.63
N GLY A 240 -7.68 21.61 0.72
CA GLY A 240 -9.04 21.06 0.84
C GLY A 240 -9.92 21.34 -0.40
N GLU A 241 -9.31 21.73 -1.51
CA GLU A 241 -9.97 22.15 -2.76
C GLU A 241 -10.45 20.98 -3.61
N MET A 242 -10.03 19.75 -3.29
CA MET A 242 -10.55 18.54 -3.93
C MET A 242 -11.82 18.06 -3.20
N ARG A 243 -12.97 18.67 -3.50
CA ARG A 243 -14.31 18.18 -3.15
C ARG A 243 -15.04 17.63 -4.37
#